data_AF-A0A6M1XUM9-F1
#
_entry.id   AF-A0A6M1XUM9-F1
#
_cell.length_a   1.000
_cell.length_b   1.000
_cell.length_c   1.000
_cell.angle_alpha   90.00
_cell.angle_beta   90.00
_cell.angle_gamma   90.00
#
_symmetry.space_group_name_H-M   'P 1'
#
loop_
_entity.id
_entity.type
_entity.pdbx_description
1 polymer ?
#
loop_
_entity_poly.entity_id
_entity_poly.type
_entity_poly.pdbx_seq_one_letter_code
_entity_poly.pdbx_strand_id
1 'polypeptide(L)'
;FSAGWAQEVYEKDMEELTNAEFVVAILDFEHQTIDPGTAYELGVATMLKKPMIIVQEETVPTNLMITQSLHTYLKSDQAVREYDFETLPVETYVGEYL
;
A
#
# COMPACT_ATOMS: atom_id res chain seq x y z
N PHE A 1 -25.12 -1.27 -0.15
CA PHE A 1 -24.72 -2.67 -0.42
C PHE A 1 -25.52 -3.63 0.45
N SER A 2 -25.68 -4.89 0.04
CA SER A 2 -26.27 -5.93 0.91
C SER A 2 -25.20 -6.51 1.84
N ALA A 3 -25.61 -7.07 2.98
CA ALA A 3 -24.67 -7.72 3.90
C ALA A 3 -23.92 -8.88 3.25
N GLY A 4 -24.60 -9.67 2.41
CA GLY A 4 -23.99 -10.80 1.70
C GLY A 4 -22.92 -10.35 0.69
N TRP A 5 -23.20 -9.29 -0.08
CA TRP A 5 -22.22 -8.74 -1.03
C TRP A 5 -20.99 -8.16 -0.31
N ALA A 6 -21.20 -7.46 0.81
CA ALA A 6 -20.10 -6.88 1.57
C ALA A 6 -19.17 -7.96 2.15
N GLN A 7 -19.74 -9.06 2.66
CA GLN A 7 -18.98 -10.20 3.14
C GLN A 7 -18.17 -10.86 2.02
N GLU A 8 -18.80 -11.11 0.86
CA GLU A 8 -18.17 -11.75 -0.29
C GLU A 8 -16.99 -10.95 -0.83
N VAL A 9 -17.14 -9.63 -0.98
CA VAL A 9 -16.05 -8.75 -1.44
C VAL A 9 -14.91 -8.73 -0.43
N TYR A 10 -15.20 -8.55 0.86
CA TYR A 10 -14.19 -8.57 1.91
C TYR A 10 -13.39 -9.89 1.93
N GLU A 11 -14.08 -11.03 1.88
CA GLU A 11 -13.43 -12.34 1.89
C GLU A 11 -12.52 -12.53 0.68
N LYS A 12 -13.00 -12.10 -0.49
CA LYS A 12 -12.21 -12.16 -1.72
C LYS A 12 -10.95 -11.29 -1.66
N ASP A 13 -11.06 -10.06 -1.18
CA ASP A 13 -9.91 -9.15 -1.09
C ASP A 13 -8.87 -9.70 -0.09
N MET A 14 -9.30 -10.29 1.02
CA MET A 14 -8.39 -10.93 2.00
C MET A 14 -7.75 -12.21 1.45
N GLU A 15 -8.45 -12.99 0.64
CA GLU A 15 -7.91 -14.17 -0.03
C GLU A 15 -6.81 -13.77 -1.03
N GLU A 16 -7.09 -12.79 -1.90
CA GLU A 16 -6.10 -12.31 -2.87
C GLU A 16 -4.90 -11.65 -2.18
N LEU A 17 -5.11 -10.88 -1.11
CA LEU A 17 -4.02 -10.32 -0.30
C LEU A 17 -3.14 -11.42 0.32
N THR A 18 -3.74 -12.53 0.74
CA THR A 18 -3.01 -13.68 1.29
C THR A 18 -2.19 -14.38 0.21
N ASN A 19 -2.74 -14.51 -1.00
CA ASN A 19 -2.11 -15.18 -2.13
C ASN A 19 -1.03 -14.33 -2.82
N ALA A 20 -1.14 -13.00 -2.76
CA ALA A 20 -0.20 -12.08 -3.39
C ALA A 20 1.24 -12.25 -2.85
N GLU A 21 2.23 -12.11 -3.73
CA GLU A 21 3.65 -12.16 -3.33
C GLU A 21 4.11 -10.85 -2.67
N PHE A 22 3.55 -9.73 -3.13
CA PHE A 22 3.78 -8.38 -2.64
C PHE A 22 2.53 -7.52 -2.89
N VAL A 23 2.47 -6.35 -2.24
CA VAL A 23 1.36 -5.41 -2.37
C VAL A 23 1.88 -4.13 -3.00
N VAL A 24 1.18 -3.61 -4.01
CA VAL A 24 1.40 -2.27 -4.56
C VAL A 24 0.22 -1.41 -4.14
N ALA A 25 0.47 -0.35 -3.38
CA ALA A 25 -0.56 0.57 -2.93
C ALA A 25 -0.27 1.97 -3.45
N ILE A 26 -1.29 2.59 -4.04
CA ILE A 26 -1.26 4.00 -4.44
C ILE A 26 -1.85 4.79 -3.28
N LEU A 27 -1.06 5.70 -2.72
CA LEU A 27 -1.53 6.64 -1.71
C LEU A 27 -2.01 7.90 -2.42
N ASP A 28 -3.30 7.93 -2.69
CA ASP A 28 -4.04 9.16 -2.94
C ASP A 28 -4.53 9.75 -1.61
N PHE A 29 -4.63 11.07 -1.55
CA PHE A 29 -5.00 11.78 -0.33
C PHE A 29 -6.23 12.62 -0.59
N GLU A 30 -7.36 12.21 -0.02
CA GLU A 30 -8.52 13.08 0.08
C GLU A 30 -8.45 13.84 1.42
N HIS A 31 -8.39 15.17 1.37
CA HIS A 31 -8.27 16.00 2.59
C HIS A 31 -7.08 15.60 3.50
N GLN A 32 -5.95 15.21 2.92
CA GLN A 32 -4.75 14.74 3.65
C GLN A 32 -4.95 13.47 4.48
N THR A 33 -6.02 12.70 4.21
CA THR A 33 -6.27 11.41 4.86
C THR A 33 -6.11 10.30 3.83
N ILE A 34 -5.44 9.22 4.24
CA ILE A 34 -5.31 8.00 3.43
C ILE A 34 -6.64 7.24 3.49
N ASP A 35 -7.02 6.61 2.38
CA ASP A 35 -8.20 5.75 2.36
C ASP A 35 -8.15 4.70 3.48
N PRO A 36 -9.18 4.60 4.35
CA PRO A 36 -9.16 3.69 5.48
C PRO A 36 -9.18 2.21 5.05
N GLY A 37 -9.71 1.88 3.87
CA GLY A 37 -9.64 0.53 3.30
C GLY A 37 -8.20 0.17 2.94
N THR A 38 -7.52 1.04 2.19
CA THR A 38 -6.09 0.87 1.86
C THR A 38 -5.25 0.74 3.13
N ALA A 39 -5.48 1.59 4.15
CA ALA A 39 -4.75 1.50 5.42
C ALA A 39 -4.98 0.18 6.16
N TYR A 40 -6.21 -0.37 6.11
CA TYR A 40 -6.53 -1.67 6.68
C TYR A 40 -5.77 -2.79 5.97
N GLU A 41 -5.80 -2.82 4.64
CA GLU A 41 -5.11 -3.82 3.83
C GLU A 41 -3.58 -3.78 4.02
N LEU A 42 -2.98 -2.59 4.09
CA LEU A 42 -1.56 -2.41 4.40
C LEU A 42 -1.21 -2.92 5.82
N GLY A 43 -2.11 -2.73 6.78
CA GLY A 43 -1.95 -3.30 8.12
C GLY A 43 -1.94 -4.83 8.11
N VAL A 44 -2.84 -5.45 7.35
CA VAL A 44 -2.89 -6.91 7.17
C VAL A 44 -1.65 -7.41 6.41
N ALA A 45 -1.25 -6.73 5.33
CA ALA A 45 -0.05 -7.04 4.55
C ALA A 45 1.23 -7.02 5.41
N THR A 46 1.33 -6.04 6.31
CA THR A 46 2.41 -5.94 7.30
C THR A 46 2.46 -7.19 8.18
N MET A 47 1.31 -7.63 8.70
CA MET A 47 1.23 -8.84 9.55
C MET A 47 1.54 -10.12 8.79
N LEU A 48 1.17 -10.20 7.51
CA LEU A 48 1.50 -11.30 6.61
C LEU A 48 2.95 -11.24 6.07
N LYS A 49 3.72 -10.21 6.44
CA LYS A 49 5.10 -9.97 5.99
C LYS A 49 5.23 -9.89 4.47
N LYS A 50 4.21 -9.33 3.81
CA LYS A 50 4.24 -9.06 2.37
C LYS A 50 5.08 -7.80 2.13
N PRO A 51 6.02 -7.80 1.16
CA PRO A 51 6.68 -6.56 0.73
C PRO A 51 5.62 -5.56 0.25
N MET A 52 5.69 -4.32 0.74
CA MET A 52 4.76 -3.27 0.35
C MET A 52 5.48 -2.20 -0.45
N ILE A 53 5.04 -2.03 -1.70
CA ILE A 53 5.51 -1.01 -2.63
C ILE A 53 4.50 0.13 -2.57
N ILE A 54 4.91 1.24 -1.98
CA ILE A 54 4.09 2.42 -1.78
C ILE A 54 4.37 3.42 -2.90
N VAL A 55 3.33 3.76 -3.66
CA VAL A 55 3.39 4.77 -4.72
C VAL A 55 2.67 6.02 -4.23
N GLN A 56 3.37 7.16 -4.23
CA GLN A 56 2.81 8.43 -3.77
C GLN A 56 3.27 9.57 -4.67
N GLU A 57 2.43 10.04 -5.57
CA GLU A 57 2.74 11.18 -6.43
C GLU A 57 2.71 12.51 -5.65
N GLU A 58 1.71 12.68 -4.78
CA GLU A 58 1.53 13.90 -4.00
C GLU A 58 2.59 14.07 -2.91
N THR A 59 3.08 15.28 -2.70
CA THR A 59 4.03 15.56 -1.61
C THR A 59 3.28 16.02 -0.38
N VAL A 60 2.78 15.04 0.39
CA VAL A 60 2.06 15.26 1.65
C VAL A 60 2.58 14.32 2.74
N PRO A 61 2.48 14.71 4.03
CA PRO A 61 2.90 13.88 5.15
C PRO A 61 2.23 12.50 5.11
N THR A 62 3.00 11.44 5.35
CA THR A 62 2.48 10.06 5.38
C THR A 62 2.57 9.49 6.79
N ASN A 63 1.52 8.77 7.20
CA ASN A 63 1.45 8.17 8.52
C ASN A 63 2.66 7.29 8.81
N LEU A 64 3.26 7.45 10.00
CA LEU A 64 4.45 6.71 10.40
C LEU A 64 4.29 5.19 10.29
N MET A 65 3.09 4.65 10.53
CA MET A 65 2.86 3.21 10.49
C MET A 65 3.09 2.63 9.10
N ILE A 66 2.78 3.40 8.04
CA ILE A 66 3.02 3.01 6.64
C ILE A 66 4.48 3.24 6.28
N THR A 67 5.06 4.38 6.65
CA THR A 67 6.45 4.69 6.30
C THR A 67 7.47 3.77 6.96
N GLN A 68 7.15 3.22 8.13
CA GLN A 68 8.00 2.26 8.85
C GLN A 68 7.77 0.79 8.43
N SER A 69 6.65 0.49 7.77
CA SER A 69 6.30 -0.88 7.37
C SER A 69 6.54 -1.17 5.88
N LEU A 70 6.69 -0.13 5.05
CA LEU A 70 6.92 -0.29 3.62
C LEU A 70 8.26 -0.98 3.30
N HIS A 71 8.29 -1.62 2.13
CA HIS A 71 9.49 -2.19 1.54
C HIS A 71 10.16 -1.19 0.59
N THR A 72 9.35 -0.55 -0.28
CA THR A 72 9.84 0.41 -1.27
C THR A 72 8.88 1.59 -1.39
N TYR A 73 9.43 2.79 -1.51
CA TYR A 73 8.69 4.01 -1.78
C TYR A 73 9.00 4.54 -3.19
N LEU A 74 7.97 4.75 -4.01
CA LEU A 74 8.06 5.25 -5.38
C LEU A 74 7.28 6.56 -5.52
N LYS A 75 7.90 7.58 -6.13
CA LYS A 75 7.37 8.96 -6.17
C LYS A 75 6.63 9.31 -7.47
N SER A 76 6.69 8.47 -8.50
CA SER A 76 6.12 8.79 -9.81
C SER A 76 5.75 7.54 -10.60
N ASP A 77 4.88 7.72 -11.60
CA ASP A 77 4.58 6.69 -12.60
C ASP A 77 5.84 6.20 -13.32
N GLN A 78 6.80 7.09 -13.57
CA GLN A 78 8.07 6.73 -14.17
C GLN A 78 8.88 5.79 -13.26
N ALA A 79 8.93 6.06 -11.95
CA ALA A 79 9.61 5.19 -11.00
C ALA A 79 8.94 3.80 -10.94
N VAL A 80 7.61 3.74 -11.02
CA VAL A 80 6.87 2.46 -11.12
C VAL A 80 7.23 1.68 -12.39
N ARG A 81 7.37 2.35 -13.54
CA ARG A 81 7.74 1.71 -14.81
C ARG A 81 9.17 1.18 -14.81
N GLU A 82 10.08 1.84 -14.10
CA GLU A 82 11.49 1.46 -14.01
C GLU A 82 11.77 0.45 -12.90
N TYR A 83 10.81 0.26 -11.98
CA TYR A 83 10.96 -0.66 -10.85
C TYR A 83 10.99 -2.12 -11.30
N ASP A 84 11.97 -2.86 -10.79
CA ASP A 84 12.13 -4.29 -11.04
C ASP A 84 11.33 -5.12 -10.02
N PHE A 85 10.13 -5.55 -10.43
CA PHE A 85 9.23 -6.37 -9.61
C PHE A 85 9.71 -7.81 -9.40
N GLU A 86 10.74 -8.29 -10.13
CA GLU A 86 11.32 -9.62 -9.90
C GLU A 86 12.31 -9.62 -8.74
N THR A 87 13.08 -8.53 -8.57
CA THR A 87 14.12 -8.43 -7.55
C THR A 87 13.71 -7.63 -6.32
N LEU A 88 12.64 -6.83 -6.42
CA LEU A 88 12.09 -6.00 -5.35
C LEU A 88 13.18 -5.16 -4.64
N PRO A 89 13.90 -4.26 -5.33
CA PRO A 89 14.90 -3.43 -4.68
C PRO A 89 14.25 -2.50 -3.64
N VAL A 90 14.91 -2.35 -2.48
CA VAL A 90 14.43 -1.54 -1.35
C VAL A 90 14.73 -0.06 -1.61
N GLU A 91 13.71 0.78 -1.47
CA GLU A 91 13.85 2.24 -1.44
C GLU A 91 13.14 2.81 -0.21
N THR A 92 13.90 3.45 0.68
CA THR A 92 13.35 4.00 1.93
C THR A 92 12.45 5.19 1.67
N TYR A 93 11.46 5.40 2.53
CA TYR A 93 10.60 6.58 2.49
C TYR A 93 11.40 7.90 2.50
N VAL A 94 11.00 8.84 1.64
CA VAL A 94 11.52 10.21 1.62
C VAL A 94 10.34 11.17 1.64
N GLY A 95 10.15 11.87 2.76
CA GLY A 95 9.06 12.81 2.94
C GLY A 95 8.86 13.23 4.40
N GLU A 96 7.77 13.95 4.65
CA GLU A 96 7.35 14.32 5.99
C GLU A 96 6.50 13.21 6.63
N TYR A 97 6.57 13.11 7.96
CA TYR A 97 5.85 12.10 8.73
C TYR A 97 4.62 12.71 9.38
N LEU A 98 3.53 11.94 9.42
CA LEU A 98 2.33 12.20 10.21
C LEU A 98 2.24 11.24 11.40
#